data_AF-A0AAU1NIL7-F1
#
_entry.id   AF-A0AAU1NIL7-F1
#
_cell.length_a   1.000
_cell.length_b   1.000
_cell.length_c   1.000
_cell.angle_alpha   90.00
_cell.angle_beta   90.00
_cell.angle_gamma   90.00
#
_symmetry.space_group_name_H-M   'P 1'
#
loop_
_entity.id
_entity.type
_entity.pdbx_description
1 polymer ?
#
loop_
_entity_poly.entity_id
_entity_poly.type
_entity_poly.pdbx_seq_one_letter_code
_entity_poly.pdbx_strand_id
1 'polypeptide(L)'
;MAKRKLTAEKQADRALCPVQVSNLLGLKVHEVARAMRAHGITLPLQTAQARQWRQNPGSAPDWLTALLTEVTVRAAQLQARRERGALEDEHRQLLLRDTVERRLLAGEHIPPGYDAEMIVQDIAFTASKELVRGCGPVCGGPVADVLLPVEEAALSWAGVDPDDHGTWVVHRGDCPDVADEPSPWD
;
A
#
# COMPACT_ATOMS: atom_id res chain seq x y z
N MET A 1 2.04 32.71 -18.89
CA MET A 1 2.73 32.09 -17.72
C MET A 1 4.03 32.85 -17.44
N ALA A 2 4.11 33.58 -16.33
CA ALA A 2 5.32 34.33 -15.97
C ALA A 2 6.43 33.38 -15.53
N LYS A 3 7.61 33.46 -16.14
CA LYS A 3 8.80 32.71 -15.71
C LYS A 3 9.25 33.25 -14.34
N ARG A 4 9.05 32.44 -13.28
CA ARG A 4 9.58 32.72 -11.94
C ARG A 4 11.09 32.96 -12.04
N LYS A 5 11.56 34.15 -11.64
CA LYS A 5 12.99 34.48 -11.63
C LYS A 5 13.72 33.57 -10.64
N LEU A 6 14.85 33.01 -11.06
CA LEU A 6 15.72 32.21 -10.20
C LEU A 6 16.40 33.12 -9.16
N THR A 7 16.60 32.60 -7.95
CA THR A 7 17.41 33.27 -6.92
C THR A 7 18.87 33.33 -7.37
N ALA A 8 19.62 34.33 -6.87
CA ALA A 8 21.04 34.52 -7.22
C ALA A 8 21.87 33.27 -6.89
N GLU A 9 21.60 32.61 -5.77
CA GLU A 9 22.26 31.36 -5.38
C GLU A 9 22.02 30.24 -6.40
N LYS A 10 20.78 30.05 -6.86
CA LYS A 10 20.46 29.05 -7.89
C LYS A 10 21.11 29.37 -9.23
N GLN A 11 21.33 30.65 -9.53
CA GLN A 11 22.07 31.06 -10.72
C GLN A 11 23.56 30.74 -10.59
N ALA A 12 24.17 31.03 -9.43
CA ALA A 12 25.56 30.69 -9.15
C ALA A 12 25.81 29.17 -9.18
N ASP A 13 24.91 28.37 -8.58
CA ASP A 13 25.02 26.90 -8.63
C ASP A 13 24.93 26.36 -10.06
N ARG A 14 24.03 26.93 -10.89
CA ARG A 14 23.88 26.56 -12.30
C ARG A 14 25.05 27.02 -13.17
N ALA A 15 25.76 28.08 -12.75
CA ALA A 15 26.98 28.53 -13.41
C ALA A 15 28.11 27.53 -13.18
N LEU A 16 28.22 26.94 -11.99
CA LEU A 16 29.22 25.89 -11.69
C LEU A 16 28.83 24.52 -12.25
N CYS A 17 27.57 24.11 -12.06
CA CYS A 17 27.04 22.85 -12.55
C CYS A 17 25.83 23.11 -13.46
N PRO A 18 26.02 23.13 -14.79
CA PRO A 18 24.90 23.20 -15.73
C PRO A 18 23.87 22.10 -15.47
N VAL A 19 22.59 22.40 -15.70
CA VAL A 19 21.49 21.44 -15.47
C VAL A 19 21.68 20.16 -16.27
N GLN A 20 22.24 20.27 -17.49
CA GLN A 20 22.55 19.14 -18.35
C GLN A 20 23.56 18.18 -17.70
N VAL A 21 24.59 18.72 -17.05
CA VAL A 21 25.60 17.93 -16.32
C VAL A 21 24.97 17.22 -15.13
N SER A 22 24.21 17.96 -14.33
CA SER A 22 23.47 17.41 -13.17
C SER A 22 22.53 16.27 -13.59
N ASN A 23 21.78 16.44 -14.69
CA ASN A 23 20.90 15.41 -15.23
C ASN A 23 21.68 14.17 -15.71
N LEU A 24 22.85 14.35 -16.34
CA LEU A 24 23.67 13.22 -16.79
C LEU A 24 24.21 12.40 -15.63
N LEU A 25 24.57 13.06 -14.52
CA LEU A 25 25.10 12.45 -13.31
C LEU A 25 24.00 11.92 -12.37
N GLY A 26 22.73 12.26 -12.62
CA GLY A 26 21.61 11.89 -11.74
C GLY A 26 21.65 12.59 -10.37
N LEU A 27 22.35 13.72 -10.27
CA LEU A 27 22.55 14.48 -9.02
C LEU A 27 21.83 15.83 -9.08
N LYS A 28 21.52 16.42 -7.93
CA LYS A 28 20.94 17.78 -7.90
C LYS A 28 22.03 18.82 -8.11
N VAL A 29 21.75 19.85 -8.93
CA VAL A 29 22.68 20.95 -9.25
C VAL A 29 23.36 21.54 -7.99
N HIS A 30 22.58 21.82 -6.93
CA HIS A 30 23.12 22.43 -5.71
C HIS A 30 24.04 21.48 -4.92
N GLU A 31 23.83 20.17 -4.97
CA GLU A 31 24.71 19.19 -4.30
C GLU A 31 26.05 19.12 -4.99
N VAL A 32 26.05 19.09 -6.33
CA VAL A 32 27.27 19.12 -7.15
C VAL A 32 28.00 20.45 -6.96
N ALA A 33 27.31 21.58 -7.07
CA ALA A 33 27.92 22.91 -6.89
C ALA A 33 28.49 23.11 -5.48
N ARG A 34 27.81 22.59 -4.44
CA ARG A 34 28.31 22.60 -3.06
C ARG A 34 29.58 21.76 -2.92
N ALA A 35 29.61 20.56 -3.49
CA ALA A 35 30.79 19.70 -3.46
C ALA A 35 31.96 20.35 -4.23
N MET A 36 31.71 20.90 -5.42
CA MET A 36 32.70 21.65 -6.19
C MET A 36 33.30 22.80 -5.36
N ARG A 37 32.45 23.60 -4.70
CA ARG A 37 32.90 24.69 -3.83
C ARG A 37 33.73 24.19 -2.65
N ALA A 38 33.33 23.09 -2.01
CA ALA A 38 34.10 22.49 -0.90
C ALA A 38 35.49 22.02 -1.32
N HIS A 39 35.68 21.65 -2.60
CA HIS A 39 36.96 21.26 -3.18
C HIS A 39 37.67 22.38 -3.96
N GLY A 40 37.21 23.64 -3.83
CA GLY A 40 37.84 24.80 -4.47
C GLY A 40 37.69 24.85 -5.99
N ILE A 41 36.74 24.10 -6.57
CA ILE A 41 36.51 24.08 -8.02
C ILE A 41 35.62 25.25 -8.40
N THR A 42 36.19 26.17 -9.19
CA THR A 42 35.53 27.40 -9.64
C THR A 42 35.10 27.37 -11.10
N LEU A 43 35.63 26.41 -11.87
CA LEU A 43 35.33 26.28 -13.29
C LEU A 43 34.04 25.48 -13.52
N PRO A 44 33.23 25.86 -14.53
CA PRO A 44 32.00 25.15 -14.86
C PRO A 44 32.29 23.73 -15.36
N LEU A 45 31.50 22.77 -14.90
CA LEU A 45 31.57 21.40 -15.40
C LEU A 45 31.13 21.33 -16.86
N GLN A 46 31.88 20.56 -17.66
CA GLN A 46 31.53 20.33 -19.06
C GLN A 46 30.71 19.04 -19.22
N THR A 47 29.74 19.08 -20.13
CA THR A 47 28.92 17.93 -20.50
C THR A 47 29.78 16.75 -21.01
N ALA A 48 30.88 17.03 -21.71
CA ALA A 48 31.81 16.01 -22.19
C ALA A 48 32.47 15.24 -21.04
N GLN A 49 32.95 15.95 -20.01
CA GLN A 49 33.55 15.34 -18.81
C GLN A 49 32.53 14.48 -18.07
N ALA A 50 31.30 14.98 -17.89
CA ALA A 50 30.24 14.21 -17.24
C ALA A 50 29.87 12.93 -18.00
N ARG A 51 29.87 12.97 -19.35
CA ARG A 51 29.69 11.76 -20.17
C ARG A 51 30.85 10.80 -20.02
N GLN A 52 32.08 11.30 -19.99
CA GLN A 52 33.27 10.48 -19.79
C GLN A 52 33.23 9.78 -18.43
N TRP A 53 32.94 10.49 -17.34
CA TRP A 53 32.80 9.89 -16.01
C TRP A 53 31.69 8.85 -15.94
N ARG A 54 30.60 9.03 -16.70
CA ARG A 54 29.53 8.05 -16.79
C ARG A 54 29.93 6.79 -17.55
N GLN A 55 30.73 6.93 -18.61
CA GLN A 55 31.24 5.79 -19.40
C GLN A 55 32.38 5.08 -18.69
N ASN A 56 33.21 5.81 -17.96
CA ASN A 56 34.33 5.31 -17.19
C ASN A 56 34.31 5.92 -15.77
N PRO A 57 33.60 5.28 -14.82
CA PRO A 57 33.53 5.77 -13.44
C PRO A 57 34.90 5.91 -12.76
N GLY A 58 35.90 5.12 -13.16
CA GLY A 58 37.25 5.19 -12.62
C GLY A 58 38.03 6.45 -13.01
N SER A 59 37.56 7.22 -14.01
CA SER A 59 38.15 8.51 -14.37
C SER A 59 37.46 9.70 -13.70
N ALA A 60 36.47 9.45 -12.83
CA ALA A 60 35.84 10.50 -12.04
C ALA A 60 36.79 10.99 -10.93
N PRO A 61 36.80 12.30 -10.65
CA PRO A 61 37.60 12.82 -9.55
C PRO A 61 37.05 12.35 -8.20
N ASP A 62 37.92 12.17 -7.21
CA ASP A 62 37.59 11.59 -5.89
C ASP A 62 36.41 12.29 -5.21
N TRP A 63 36.30 13.61 -5.32
CA TRP A 63 35.18 14.36 -4.74
C TRP A 63 33.83 13.98 -5.34
N LEU A 64 33.79 13.68 -6.64
CA LEU A 64 32.57 13.28 -7.33
C LEU A 64 32.23 11.83 -6.98
N THR A 65 33.22 10.96 -6.92
CA THR A 65 33.07 9.58 -6.47
C THR A 65 32.49 9.54 -5.05
N ALA A 66 33.07 10.31 -4.12
CA ALA A 66 32.57 10.42 -2.75
C ALA A 66 31.13 10.95 -2.71
N LEU A 67 30.79 11.95 -3.51
CA LEU A 67 29.42 12.48 -3.61
C LEU A 67 28.42 11.43 -4.12
N LEU A 68 28.78 10.66 -5.16
CA LEU A 68 27.95 9.59 -5.71
C LEU A 68 27.75 8.47 -4.69
N THR A 69 28.80 8.08 -3.97
CA THR A 69 28.72 7.10 -2.87
C THR A 69 27.81 7.61 -1.76
N GLU A 70 27.92 8.88 -1.36
CA GLU A 70 27.07 9.44 -0.32
C GLU A 70 25.59 9.42 -0.71
N VAL A 71 25.28 9.82 -1.95
CA VAL A 71 23.89 9.83 -2.47
C VAL A 71 23.32 8.42 -2.57
N THR A 72 24.10 7.44 -3.02
CA THR A 72 23.66 6.04 -3.09
C THR A 72 23.43 5.45 -1.70
N VAL A 73 24.31 5.73 -0.73
CA VAL A 73 24.11 5.34 0.68
C VAL A 73 22.85 5.98 1.26
N ARG A 74 22.63 7.28 1.05
CA ARG A 74 21.41 7.96 1.52
C ARG A 74 20.15 7.36 0.89
N ALA A 75 20.18 7.06 -0.41
CA ALA A 75 19.06 6.44 -1.11
C ALA A 75 18.76 5.03 -0.56
N ALA A 76 19.79 4.21 -0.35
CA ALA A 76 19.66 2.88 0.24
C ALA A 76 19.08 2.94 1.66
N GLN A 77 19.53 3.89 2.49
CA GLN A 77 18.99 4.09 3.83
C GLN A 77 17.52 4.50 3.82
N LEU A 78 17.12 5.39 2.92
CA LEU A 78 15.72 5.78 2.77
C LEU A 78 14.86 4.61 2.30
N GLN A 79 15.36 3.80 1.37
CA GLN A 79 14.67 2.62 0.90
C GLN A 79 14.50 1.59 2.01
N ALA A 80 15.57 1.28 2.74
CA ALA A 80 15.53 0.35 3.88
C ALA A 80 14.56 0.82 4.97
N ARG A 81 14.47 2.13 5.24
CA ARG A 81 13.48 2.69 6.18
C ARG A 81 12.05 2.50 5.70
N ARG A 82 11.79 2.67 4.40
CA ARG A 82 10.47 2.46 3.81
C ARG A 82 10.06 1.00 3.86
N GLU A 83 10.97 0.10 3.49
CA GLU A 83 10.74 -1.35 3.54
C GLU A 83 10.48 -1.80 4.98
N ARG A 84 11.29 -1.33 5.93
CA ARG A 84 11.06 -1.59 7.35
C ARG A 84 9.70 -1.07 7.83
N GLY A 85 9.33 0.15 7.46
CA GLY A 85 8.02 0.71 7.82
C GLY A 85 6.87 -0.11 7.24
N ALA A 86 6.97 -0.53 5.97
CA ALA A 86 5.97 -1.38 5.34
C ALA A 86 5.82 -2.73 6.03
N LEU A 87 6.93 -3.37 6.41
CA LEU A 87 6.91 -4.64 7.16
C LEU A 87 6.32 -4.47 8.57
N GLU A 88 6.64 -3.37 9.25
CA GLU A 88 6.09 -3.07 10.58
C GLU A 88 4.56 -2.80 10.49
N ASP A 89 4.10 -2.14 9.44
CA ASP A 89 2.68 -1.89 9.19
C ASP A 89 1.93 -3.18 8.83
N GLU A 90 2.49 -4.03 7.95
CA GLU A 90 1.92 -5.35 7.63
C GLU A 90 1.83 -6.24 8.87
N HIS A 91 2.89 -6.29 9.68
CA HIS A 91 2.89 -7.05 10.93
C HIS A 91 1.81 -6.54 11.89
N ARG A 92 1.64 -5.22 12.01
CA ARG A 92 0.57 -4.62 12.83
C ARG A 92 -0.82 -5.02 12.33
N GLN A 93 -1.03 -5.02 11.02
CA GLN A 93 -2.32 -5.43 10.42
C GLN A 93 -2.63 -6.90 10.69
N LEU A 94 -1.63 -7.80 10.58
CA LEU A 94 -1.80 -9.21 10.90
C LEU A 94 -2.17 -9.42 12.38
N LEU A 95 -1.49 -8.73 13.31
CA LEU A 95 -1.82 -8.81 14.73
C LEU A 95 -3.21 -8.27 15.04
N LEU A 96 -3.62 -7.18 14.38
CA LEU A 96 -4.95 -6.62 14.54
C LEU A 96 -6.01 -7.60 14.03
N ARG A 97 -5.79 -8.20 12.85
CA ARG A 97 -6.68 -9.21 12.29
C ARG A 97 -6.82 -10.42 13.22
N ASP A 98 -5.71 -11.00 13.68
CA ASP A 98 -5.74 -12.11 14.63
C ASP A 98 -6.48 -11.75 15.93
N THR A 99 -6.30 -10.52 16.43
CA THR A 99 -7.01 -10.03 17.61
C THR A 99 -8.52 -9.94 17.36
N VAL A 100 -8.93 -9.42 16.21
CA VAL A 100 -10.34 -9.32 15.80
C VAL A 100 -10.96 -10.70 15.64
N GLU A 101 -10.29 -11.62 14.96
CA GLU A 101 -10.75 -13.00 14.76
C GLU A 101 -10.94 -13.72 16.10
N ARG A 102 -9.98 -13.59 17.04
CA ARG A 102 -10.11 -14.16 18.39
C ARG A 102 -11.30 -13.58 19.16
N ARG A 103 -11.56 -12.27 19.05
CA ARG A 103 -12.70 -11.64 19.71
C ARG A 103 -14.03 -12.08 19.11
N LEU A 104 -14.11 -12.16 17.78
CA LEU A 104 -15.30 -12.68 17.07
C LEU A 104 -15.63 -14.08 17.56
N LEU A 105 -14.65 -14.99 17.55
CA LEU A 105 -14.82 -16.37 18.01
C LEU A 105 -15.21 -16.48 19.49
N ALA A 106 -14.79 -15.52 20.32
CA ALA A 106 -15.17 -15.43 21.72
C ALA A 106 -16.55 -14.76 21.94
N GLY A 107 -17.20 -14.26 20.89
CA GLY A 107 -18.44 -13.47 21.01
C GLY A 107 -18.23 -12.13 21.71
N GLU A 108 -16.99 -11.63 21.74
CA GLU A 108 -16.65 -10.38 22.41
C GLU A 108 -16.97 -9.16 21.53
N HIS A 109 -17.21 -8.03 22.20
CA HIS A 109 -17.38 -6.77 21.50
C HIS A 109 -16.08 -6.34 20.80
N ILE A 110 -16.20 -6.07 19.50
CA ILE A 110 -15.14 -5.50 18.68
C ILE A 110 -15.03 -4.01 19.02
N PRO A 111 -13.84 -3.53 19.42
CA PRO A 111 -13.70 -2.14 19.86
C PRO A 111 -13.95 -1.20 18.69
N PRO A 112 -14.61 -0.05 18.93
CA PRO A 112 -14.89 0.90 17.86
C PRO A 112 -13.59 1.44 17.28
N GLY A 113 -13.48 1.40 15.95
CA GLY A 113 -12.28 1.80 15.25
C GLY A 113 -12.29 1.39 13.79
N TYR A 114 -11.90 2.32 12.92
CA TYR A 114 -11.95 2.16 11.46
C TYR A 114 -11.30 0.84 11.00
N ASP A 115 -10.11 0.53 11.53
CA ASP A 115 -9.36 -0.66 11.08
C ASP A 115 -9.97 -1.98 11.59
N ALA A 116 -10.46 -2.03 12.83
CA ALA A 116 -11.03 -3.25 13.39
C ALA A 116 -12.40 -3.59 12.78
N GLU A 117 -13.26 -2.57 12.63
CA GLU A 117 -14.56 -2.73 11.99
C GLU A 117 -14.43 -3.12 10.52
N MET A 118 -13.49 -2.50 9.78
CA MET A 118 -13.24 -2.83 8.38
C MET A 118 -12.78 -4.28 8.20
N ILE A 119 -11.98 -4.82 9.13
CA ILE A 119 -11.57 -6.24 9.08
C ILE A 119 -12.79 -7.16 9.27
N VAL A 120 -13.66 -6.88 10.25
CA VAL A 120 -14.86 -7.69 10.46
C VAL A 120 -15.80 -7.60 9.26
N GLN A 121 -15.98 -6.40 8.71
CA GLN A 121 -16.79 -6.19 7.51
C GLN A 121 -16.24 -6.94 6.30
N ASP A 122 -14.92 -6.99 6.10
CA ASP A 122 -14.29 -7.74 5.01
C ASP A 122 -14.51 -9.26 5.15
N ILE A 123 -14.39 -9.79 6.36
CA ILE A 123 -14.69 -11.20 6.66
C ILE A 123 -16.17 -11.48 6.42
N ALA A 124 -17.08 -10.70 7.00
CA ALA A 124 -18.52 -10.86 6.84
C ALA A 124 -18.97 -10.76 5.37
N PHE A 125 -18.39 -9.82 4.62
CA PHE A 125 -18.66 -9.64 3.19
C PHE A 125 -18.16 -10.81 2.36
N THR A 126 -16.98 -11.34 2.67
CA THR A 126 -16.44 -12.54 1.99
C THR A 126 -17.29 -13.76 2.29
N ALA A 127 -17.63 -13.98 3.56
CA ALA A 127 -18.54 -15.04 4.01
C ALA A 127 -19.91 -14.94 3.33
N SER A 128 -20.48 -13.73 3.22
CA SER A 128 -21.75 -13.49 2.52
C SER A 128 -21.69 -13.87 1.04
N LYS A 129 -20.55 -13.71 0.37
CA LYS A 129 -20.39 -14.16 -1.01
C LYS A 129 -20.33 -15.67 -1.12
N GLU A 130 -19.65 -16.33 -0.18
CA GLU A 130 -19.58 -17.80 -0.16
C GLU A 130 -20.95 -18.41 0.15
N LEU A 131 -21.75 -17.81 1.04
CA LEU A 131 -23.16 -18.17 1.25
C LEU A 131 -23.94 -18.19 -0.07
N VAL A 132 -23.86 -17.10 -0.85
CA VAL A 132 -24.56 -16.98 -2.14
C VAL A 132 -24.04 -17.95 -3.19
N ARG A 133 -22.74 -18.27 -3.17
CA ARG A 133 -22.13 -19.24 -4.11
C ARG A 133 -22.50 -20.68 -3.77
N GLY A 134 -22.50 -21.02 -2.48
CA GLY A 134 -22.86 -22.33 -1.96
C GLY A 134 -24.35 -22.64 -2.10
N CYS A 135 -25.19 -21.61 -2.23
CA CYS A 135 -26.61 -21.77 -2.53
C CYS A 135 -26.80 -22.41 -3.92
N GLY A 136 -27.17 -23.70 -3.91
CA GLY A 136 -27.52 -24.49 -5.09
C GLY A 136 -28.87 -24.07 -5.71
N PRO A 137 -29.38 -24.80 -6.72
CA PRO A 137 -30.65 -24.50 -7.37
C PRO A 137 -31.88 -24.69 -6.47
N VAL A 138 -31.73 -25.28 -5.28
CA VAL A 138 -32.76 -25.38 -4.25
C VAL A 138 -32.23 -24.67 -3.01
N CYS A 139 -32.88 -23.57 -2.63
CA CYS A 139 -32.62 -22.88 -1.36
C CYS A 139 -32.84 -23.85 -0.19
N GLY A 140 -31.92 -23.89 0.79
CA GLY A 140 -32.04 -24.75 1.98
C GLY A 140 -31.16 -25.99 2.03
N GLY A 141 -30.18 -26.13 1.12
CA GLY A 141 -29.06 -27.08 1.34
C GLY A 141 -28.16 -26.60 2.51
N PRO A 142 -27.50 -27.49 3.26
CA PRO A 142 -26.71 -27.10 4.44
C PRO A 142 -25.54 -26.21 4.02
N VAL A 143 -25.69 -24.90 4.22
CA VAL A 143 -24.64 -23.91 3.96
C VAL A 143 -23.62 -23.89 5.11
N ALA A 144 -24.01 -24.36 6.28
CA ALA A 144 -23.19 -24.46 7.50
C ALA A 144 -21.91 -25.29 7.32
N ASP A 145 -21.89 -26.28 6.41
CA ASP A 145 -20.69 -27.10 6.17
C ASP A 145 -19.58 -26.37 5.37
N VAL A 146 -19.87 -25.17 4.84
CA VAL A 146 -18.96 -24.39 3.98
C VAL A 146 -18.27 -23.25 4.74
N LEU A 147 -18.90 -22.72 5.79
CA LEU A 147 -18.37 -21.58 6.53
C LEU A 147 -17.40 -21.99 7.62
N LEU A 148 -16.34 -21.20 7.77
CA LEU A 148 -15.47 -21.29 8.93
C LEU A 148 -16.14 -20.67 10.16
N PRO A 149 -15.83 -21.12 11.39
CA PRO A 149 -16.43 -20.54 12.61
C PRO A 149 -16.24 -19.02 12.75
N VAL A 150 -15.14 -18.48 12.21
CA VAL A 150 -14.86 -17.04 12.21
C VAL A 150 -15.76 -16.28 11.23
N GLU A 151 -16.15 -16.92 10.14
CA GLU A 151 -17.05 -16.37 9.12
C GLU A 151 -18.49 -16.33 9.65
N GLU A 152 -18.95 -17.40 10.30
CA GLU A 152 -20.24 -17.43 11.01
C GLU A 152 -20.31 -16.35 12.08
N ALA A 153 -19.26 -16.21 12.90
CA ALA A 153 -19.20 -15.17 13.92
C ALA A 153 -19.22 -13.75 13.31
N ALA A 154 -18.54 -13.54 12.18
CA ALA A 154 -18.54 -12.26 11.48
C ALA A 154 -19.92 -11.94 10.85
N LEU A 155 -20.60 -12.93 10.30
CA LEU A 155 -21.97 -12.79 9.78
C LEU A 155 -22.94 -12.44 10.91
N SER A 156 -22.88 -13.16 12.03
CA SER A 156 -23.68 -12.87 13.21
C SER A 156 -23.43 -11.45 13.73
N TRP A 157 -22.17 -11.01 13.77
CA TRP A 157 -21.82 -9.62 14.09
C TRP A 157 -22.45 -8.61 13.13
N ALA A 158 -22.52 -8.94 11.84
CA ALA A 158 -23.15 -8.12 10.81
C ALA A 158 -24.70 -8.21 10.81
N GLY A 159 -25.29 -9.04 11.68
CA GLY A 159 -26.73 -9.28 11.72
C GLY A 159 -27.25 -10.16 10.58
N VAL A 160 -26.37 -10.95 9.95
CA VAL A 160 -26.70 -11.93 8.90
C VAL A 160 -26.77 -13.31 9.54
N ASP A 161 -27.92 -13.95 9.37
CA ASP A 161 -28.17 -15.33 9.76
C ASP A 161 -28.03 -16.24 8.52
N PRO A 162 -27.05 -17.17 8.49
CA PRO A 162 -26.88 -18.13 7.40
C PRO A 162 -28.13 -18.97 7.10
N ASP A 163 -29.01 -19.20 8.08
CA ASP A 163 -30.20 -20.03 7.91
C ASP A 163 -31.46 -19.21 7.56
N ASP A 164 -31.44 -17.91 7.82
CA ASP A 164 -32.50 -16.97 7.41
C ASP A 164 -32.05 -16.11 6.24
N HIS A 165 -32.43 -16.56 5.04
CA HIS A 165 -32.16 -15.83 3.81
C HIS A 165 -32.65 -14.37 3.89
N GLY A 166 -33.73 -14.05 4.61
CA GLY A 166 -34.24 -12.69 4.76
C GLY A 166 -33.23 -11.67 5.31
N THR A 167 -32.19 -12.16 6.00
CA THR A 167 -31.09 -11.35 6.53
C THR A 167 -29.93 -11.13 5.55
N TRP A 168 -29.90 -11.83 4.42
CA TRP A 168 -28.80 -11.79 3.46
C TRP A 168 -28.84 -10.50 2.65
N VAL A 169 -27.72 -9.77 2.63
CA VAL A 169 -27.58 -8.50 1.87
C VAL A 169 -27.70 -8.70 0.36
N VAL A 170 -27.37 -9.90 -0.15
CA VAL A 170 -27.44 -10.26 -1.56
C VAL A 170 -28.22 -11.56 -1.69
N HIS A 171 -29.44 -11.48 -2.23
CA HIS A 171 -30.24 -12.64 -2.62
C HIS A 171 -30.01 -13.00 -4.08
N ARG A 172 -29.99 -14.30 -4.40
CA ARG A 172 -30.38 -14.73 -5.75
C ARG A 172 -31.89 -14.56 -5.84
N GLY A 173 -32.38 -13.68 -6.71
CA GLY A 173 -33.81 -13.35 -6.87
C GLY A 173 -34.74 -14.50 -7.30
N ASP A 174 -34.23 -15.74 -7.36
CA ASP A 174 -34.98 -16.95 -7.70
C ASP A 174 -35.22 -17.85 -6.47
N CYS A 175 -34.99 -17.36 -5.25
CA CYS A 175 -35.33 -18.12 -4.06
C CYS A 175 -36.86 -18.13 -3.91
N PRO A 176 -37.52 -19.30 -3.91
CA PRO A 176 -38.96 -19.34 -3.70
C PRO A 176 -39.23 -18.70 -2.34
N ASP A 177 -40.10 -17.69 -2.31
CA ASP A 177 -40.74 -17.32 -1.06
C ASP A 177 -41.25 -18.63 -0.46
N VAL A 178 -40.89 -18.90 0.79
CA VAL A 178 -41.55 -19.93 1.59
C VAL A 178 -42.95 -19.38 1.91
N ALA A 179 -43.75 -19.16 0.88
CA ALA A 179 -45.14 -18.80 0.93
C ALA A 179 -45.91 -20.11 0.73
N ASP A 180 -46.43 -20.59 1.86
CA ASP A 180 -47.50 -21.57 1.99
C ASP A 180 -47.31 -22.87 1.21
N GLU A 181 -46.65 -23.85 1.82
CA GLU A 181 -47.12 -25.23 1.64
C GLU A 181 -48.58 -25.25 2.13
N PRO A 182 -49.58 -25.51 1.27
CA PRO A 182 -50.94 -25.66 1.74
C PRO A 182 -50.93 -26.83 2.73
N SER A 183 -51.47 -26.57 3.91
CA SER A 183 -51.77 -27.61 4.88
C SER A 183 -52.44 -28.78 4.14
N PRO A 184 -52.01 -30.04 4.33
CA PRO A 184 -52.66 -31.20 3.71
C PRO A 184 -54.08 -31.44 4.26
N TRP A 185 -54.63 -30.48 5.01
CA TRP A 185 -55.92 -30.48 5.66
C TRP A 185 -56.84 -29.31 5.23
N ASP A 186 -56.46 -28.51 4.22
CA ASP A 186 -57.36 -27.56 3.57
C ASP A 186 -57.98 -28.12 2.27
#